data_AF-A0A0M3U1J6-F1
#
_entry.id   AF-A0A0M3U1J6-F1
#
_cell.length_a   1.000
_cell.length_b   1.000
_cell.length_c   1.000
_cell.angle_alpha   90.00
_cell.angle_beta   90.00
_cell.angle_gamma   90.00
#
_symmetry.space_group_name_H-M   'P 1'
#
loop_
_entity.id
_entity.type
_entity.pdbx_description
1 polymer ?
#
loop_
_entity_poly.entity_id
_entity_poly.type
_entity_poly.pdbx_seq_one_letter_code
_entity_poly.pdbx_strand_id
1 'polypeptide(L)'
;LPLILNLQATYSHSKNKLTVARQSSEITHGYWNTHCVGAELGSSLSFDFYEEHNIFHQILPFMNLQGVYAYQRKFQEEGEKRHDISSSQLGNLSLPIGVRLEGHASQWPVFYSTSVAFIADVFRKNPCSIITATYDPFALWTTSGTNLSRQALSAQV
;
A
#
# COMPACT_ATOMS: atom_id res chain seq x y z
N LEU A 1 6.30 -30.13 11.35
CA LEU A 1 6.03 -28.68 11.24
C LEU A 1 5.27 -28.44 9.95
N PRO A 2 4.01 -27.98 10.03
CA PRO A 2 3.24 -27.60 8.85
C PRO A 2 3.87 -26.38 8.19
N LEU A 3 4.12 -26.46 6.87
CA LEU A 3 4.46 -25.32 6.04
C LEU A 3 3.18 -24.83 5.35
N ILE A 4 2.84 -23.56 5.55
CA ILE A 4 1.70 -22.91 4.92
C ILE A 4 2.26 -21.97 3.86
N LEU A 5 1.77 -22.10 2.63
CA LEU A 5 2.13 -21.24 1.50
C LEU A 5 0.91 -20.44 1.06
N ASN A 6 1.07 -19.15 0.87
CA ASN A 6 0.02 -18.23 0.45
C ASN A 6 0.43 -17.58 -0.87
N LEU A 7 -0.50 -17.52 -1.82
CA LEU A 7 -0.33 -16.78 -3.06
C LEU A 7 -1.58 -15.93 -3.28
N GLN A 8 -1.39 -14.64 -3.48
CA GLN A 8 -2.47 -13.69 -3.75
C GLN A 8 -2.10 -12.79 -4.93
N ALA A 9 -3.08 -12.50 -5.77
CA ALA A 9 -2.99 -11.47 -6.80
C ALA A 9 -4.23 -10.58 -6.72
N THR A 10 -4.02 -9.28 -6.86
CA THR A 10 -5.05 -8.27 -6.66
C THR A 10 -5.00 -7.27 -7.80
N TYR A 11 -6.16 -6.89 -8.33
CA TYR A 11 -6.31 -5.79 -9.26
C TYR A 11 -7.30 -4.77 -8.71
N SER A 12 -6.95 -3.50 -8.80
CA SER A 12 -7.82 -2.40 -8.37
C SER A 12 -7.87 -1.31 -9.43
N HIS A 13 -9.06 -0.73 -9.59
CA HIS A 13 -9.32 0.40 -10.45
C HIS A 13 -10.01 1.49 -9.63
N SER A 14 -9.35 2.63 -9.50
CA SER A 14 -9.85 3.76 -8.72
C SER A 14 -10.10 4.95 -9.64
N LYS A 15 -11.25 5.61 -9.47
CA LYS A 15 -11.53 6.93 -10.04
C LYS A 15 -11.24 7.96 -8.96
N ASN A 16 -10.37 8.92 -9.27
CA ASN A 16 -9.94 9.92 -8.31
C ASN A 16 -10.43 11.30 -8.75
N LYS A 17 -10.79 12.11 -7.76
CA LYS A 17 -11.16 13.53 -7.93
C LYS A 17 -10.23 14.36 -7.06
N LEU A 18 -9.53 15.31 -7.70
CA LEU A 18 -8.74 16.35 -7.05
C LEU A 18 -9.55 17.63 -7.06
N THR A 19 -9.51 18.35 -5.94
CA THR A 19 -10.02 19.72 -5.84
C THR A 19 -8.89 20.57 -5.30
N VAL A 20 -8.45 21.54 -6.10
CA VAL A 20 -7.40 22.49 -5.71
C VAL A 20 -8.06 23.84 -5.44
N ALA A 21 -7.91 24.33 -4.21
CA ALA A 21 -8.28 25.69 -3.85
C ALA A 21 -7.06 26.59 -3.98
N ARG A 22 -7.13 27.62 -4.84
CA ARG A 22 -6.05 28.59 -5.03
C ARG A 22 -6.39 29.91 -4.35
N GLN A 23 -5.36 30.67 -3.99
CA GLN A 23 -5.51 31.99 -3.35
C GLN A 23 -6.31 32.99 -4.21
N SER A 24 -6.44 32.77 -5.53
CA SER A 24 -7.22 33.61 -6.43
C SER A 24 -8.73 33.31 -6.45
N SER A 25 -9.27 32.58 -5.46
CA SER A 25 -10.69 32.16 -5.37
C SER A 25 -11.18 31.24 -6.50
N GLU A 26 -10.29 30.79 -7.38
CA GLU A 26 -10.59 29.76 -8.38
C GLU A 26 -10.47 28.37 -7.76
N ILE A 27 -11.55 27.60 -7.83
CA ILE A 27 -11.56 26.17 -7.53
C ILE A 27 -11.36 25.43 -8.85
N THR A 28 -10.38 24.53 -8.86
CA THR A 28 -10.05 23.74 -10.04
C THR A 28 -10.22 22.27 -9.71
N HIS A 29 -10.81 21.51 -10.63
CA HIS A 29 -11.06 20.08 -10.47
C HIS A 29 -10.17 19.25 -11.37
N GLY A 30 -9.68 18.10 -10.90
CA GLY A 30 -8.93 17.15 -11.70
C GLY A 30 -9.53 15.76 -11.58
N TYR A 31 -9.68 15.04 -12.69
CA TYR A 31 -10.23 13.69 -12.70
C TYR A 31 -9.27 12.73 -13.38
N TRP A 32 -8.91 11.64 -12.71
CA TRP A 32 -8.07 10.61 -13.30
C TRP A 32 -8.44 9.22 -12.81
N ASN A 33 -8.02 8.24 -13.59
CA ASN A 33 -8.12 6.84 -13.21
C ASN A 33 -6.74 6.32 -12.81
N THR A 34 -6.71 5.51 -11.77
CA THR A 34 -5.53 4.78 -11.32
C THR A 34 -5.81 3.28 -11.45
N HIS A 35 -4.89 2.57 -12.07
CA HIS A 35 -4.88 1.11 -12.14
C HIS A 35 -3.81 0.60 -11.20
N CYS A 36 -4.12 -0.37 -10.35
CA CYS A 36 -3.19 -0.97 -9.42
C CYS A 36 -3.22 -2.49 -9.58
N VAL A 37 -2.04 -3.10 -9.62
CA VAL A 37 -1.84 -4.54 -9.60
C VAL A 37 -0.96 -4.87 -8.40
N GLY A 38 -1.40 -5.82 -7.59
CA GLY A 38 -0.65 -6.34 -6.46
C GLY A 38 -0.46 -7.85 -6.60
N ALA A 39 0.64 -8.36 -6.09
CA ALA A 39 0.88 -9.79 -5.93
C ALA A 39 1.60 -10.02 -4.60
N GLU A 40 1.27 -11.10 -3.92
CA GLU A 40 1.87 -11.51 -2.66
C GLU A 40 2.17 -13.00 -2.68
N LEU A 41 3.38 -13.36 -2.27
CA LEU A 41 3.80 -14.72 -2.04
C LEU A 41 4.25 -14.84 -0.58
N GLY A 42 3.52 -15.59 0.22
CA GLY A 42 3.76 -15.78 1.64
C GLY A 42 4.15 -17.19 2.01
N SER A 43 4.93 -17.31 3.08
CA SER A 43 5.27 -18.58 3.72
C SER A 43 5.19 -18.43 5.23
N SER A 44 4.65 -19.42 5.92
CA SER A 44 4.64 -19.47 7.38
C SER A 44 4.81 -20.89 7.90
N LEU A 45 5.44 -21.02 9.05
CA LEU A 45 5.61 -22.29 9.76
C LEU A 45 4.73 -22.29 11.00
N SER A 46 4.01 -23.37 11.28
CA SER A 46 3.21 -23.48 12.51
C SER A 46 3.97 -24.24 13.58
N PHE A 47 4.05 -23.67 14.78
CA PHE A 47 4.54 -24.36 15.97
C PHE A 47 3.46 -24.31 17.06
N ASP A 48 3.11 -25.49 17.56
CA ASP A 48 2.08 -25.64 18.58
C ASP A 48 2.75 -25.72 19.96
N PHE A 49 2.18 -25.03 20.94
CA PHE A 49 2.57 -25.12 22.34
C PHE A 49 1.67 -26.13 23.05
N TYR A 50 2.27 -27.19 23.59
CA TYR A 50 1.57 -28.22 24.36
C TYR A 50 1.67 -27.89 25.86
N GLU A 51 1.01 -26.82 26.32
CA GLU A 51 0.85 -26.54 27.75
C GLU A 51 -0.60 -26.16 28.08
N GLU A 52 -1.17 -26.81 29.10
CA GLU A 52 -2.59 -26.69 29.49
C GLU A 52 -3.05 -25.28 29.92
N HIS A 53 -2.12 -24.38 30.23
CA HIS A 53 -2.41 -23.05 30.80
C HIS A 53 -1.93 -21.89 29.93
N ASN A 54 -1.52 -22.15 28.68
CA ASN A 54 -1.03 -21.08 27.83
C ASN A 54 -2.19 -20.35 27.16
N ILE A 55 -2.15 -19.01 27.19
CA ILE A 55 -3.08 -18.17 26.44
C ILE A 55 -2.87 -18.41 24.93
N PHE A 56 -1.63 -18.42 24.47
CA PHE A 56 -1.30 -18.69 23.08
C PHE A 56 -1.02 -20.17 22.88
N HIS A 57 -1.67 -20.76 21.88
CA HIS A 57 -1.55 -22.17 21.56
C HIS A 57 -0.66 -22.40 20.35
N GLN A 58 -0.51 -21.39 19.49
CA GLN A 58 0.22 -21.52 18.25
C GLN A 58 1.02 -20.25 17.95
N ILE A 59 2.26 -20.43 17.49
CA ILE A 59 3.11 -19.36 16.95
C ILE A 59 3.40 -19.65 15.48
N LEU A 60 3.17 -18.65 14.64
CA LEU A 60 3.40 -18.69 13.20
C LEU A 60 4.38 -17.59 12.79
N PRO A 61 5.70 -17.84 12.79
CA PRO A 61 6.62 -16.99 12.05
C PRO A 61 6.27 -17.03 10.56
N PHE A 62 6.28 -15.87 9.91
CA PHE A 62 5.97 -15.73 8.51
C PHE A 62 6.93 -14.78 7.78
N MET A 63 7.07 -15.02 6.49
CA MET A 63 7.80 -14.17 5.55
C MET A 63 6.99 -14.09 4.27
N ASN A 64 6.65 -12.87 3.86
CA ASN A 64 5.89 -12.60 2.65
C ASN A 64 6.71 -11.69 1.72
N LEU A 65 6.60 -11.92 0.42
CA LEU A 65 7.10 -11.05 -0.63
C LEU A 65 5.90 -10.39 -1.31
N GLN A 66 5.82 -9.07 -1.21
CA GLN A 66 4.69 -8.28 -1.72
C GLN A 66 5.16 -7.33 -2.82
N GLY A 67 4.57 -7.44 -4.00
CA GLY A 67 4.79 -6.54 -5.13
C GLY A 67 3.54 -5.72 -5.43
N VAL A 68 3.69 -4.41 -5.58
CA VAL A 68 2.61 -3.48 -5.95
C VAL A 68 3.06 -2.59 -7.10
N TYR A 69 2.24 -2.50 -8.13
CA TYR A 69 2.43 -1.60 -9.26
C TYR A 69 1.17 -0.76 -9.46
N ALA A 70 1.29 0.55 -9.29
CA ALA A 70 0.22 1.50 -9.56
C ALA A 70 0.57 2.42 -10.73
N TYR A 71 -0.37 2.55 -11.65
CA TYR A 71 -0.30 3.42 -12.81
C TYR A 71 -1.38 4.48 -12.73
N GLN A 72 -0.96 5.74 -12.63
CA GLN A 72 -1.81 6.91 -12.71
C GLN A 72 -1.88 7.40 -14.16
N ARG A 73 -3.09 7.52 -14.72
CA ARG A 73 -3.28 8.12 -16.04
C ARG A 73 -3.01 9.62 -16.01
N LYS A 74 -2.51 10.14 -17.14
CA LYS A 74 -2.44 11.59 -17.38
C LYS A 74 -3.84 12.20 -17.26
N PHE A 75 -3.91 13.39 -16.70
CA PHE A 75 -5.16 14.14 -16.59
C PHE A 75 -4.91 15.62 -16.71
N GLN A 76 -5.98 16.32 -17.05
CA GLN A 76 -6.00 17.77 -17.13
C GLN A 76 -6.97 18.29 -16.08
N GLU A 77 -6.58 19.40 -15.47
CA GLU A 77 -7.44 20.14 -14.57
C GLU A 77 -8.51 20.96 -15.32
N GLU A 78 -9.67 21.16 -14.72
CA GLU A 78 -10.78 21.96 -15.23
C GLU A 78 -10.77 23.34 -14.56
N GLY A 79 -10.85 24.41 -15.37
CA GLY A 79 -10.87 25.80 -14.91
C GLY A 79 -10.11 26.72 -15.85
N GLU A 80 -10.03 28.01 -15.52
CA GLU A 80 -9.28 29.00 -16.33
C GLU A 80 -7.76 28.75 -16.25
N LYS A 81 -7.23 28.46 -15.06
CA LYS A 81 -5.82 28.12 -14.82
C LYS A 81 -5.61 26.61 -14.72
N ARG A 82 -5.87 25.91 -15.82
CA ARG A 82 -5.68 24.45 -15.90
C ARG A 82 -4.20 24.06 -16.01
N HIS A 83 -3.89 22.91 -15.42
CA HIS A 83 -2.63 22.22 -15.55
C HIS A 83 -2.81 20.87 -16.25
N ASP A 84 -1.86 20.52 -17.10
CA ASP A 84 -1.72 19.18 -17.64
C ASP A 84 -0.73 18.39 -16.79
N ILE A 85 -1.20 17.28 -16.22
CA ILE A 85 -0.41 16.38 -15.38
C ILE A 85 -0.13 15.11 -16.18
N SER A 86 1.15 14.78 -16.33
CA SER A 86 1.58 13.55 -17.01
C SER A 86 1.18 12.30 -16.24
N SER A 87 1.21 11.15 -16.92
CA SER A 87 1.04 9.87 -16.25
C SER A 87 2.17 9.62 -15.25
N SER A 88 1.88 8.86 -14.20
CA SER A 88 2.84 8.49 -13.18
C SER A 88 2.80 7.00 -12.87
N GLN A 89 3.88 6.48 -12.31
CA GLN A 89 4.04 5.08 -11.97
C GLN A 89 4.65 4.94 -10.58
N LEU A 90 4.03 4.12 -9.74
CA LEU A 90 4.58 3.66 -8.48
C LEU A 90 4.84 2.16 -8.61
N GLY A 91 6.06 1.72 -8.33
CA GLY A 91 6.40 0.31 -8.19
C GLY A 91 7.00 0.08 -6.81
N ASN A 92 6.50 -0.89 -6.07
CA ASN A 92 7.03 -1.28 -4.78
C ASN A 92 7.18 -2.79 -4.71
N LEU A 93 8.31 -3.24 -4.18
CA LEU A 93 8.54 -4.62 -3.78
C LEU A 93 8.99 -4.59 -2.33
N SER A 94 8.22 -5.19 -1.44
CA SER A 94 8.47 -5.22 -0.01
C SER A 94 8.53 -6.65 0.52
N LEU A 95 9.22 -6.80 1.65
CA LEU A 95 9.38 -8.05 2.34
C LEU A 95 8.90 -7.90 3.79
N PRO A 96 7.61 -8.18 4.07
CA PRO A 96 7.13 -8.37 5.44
C PRO A 96 7.71 -9.63 6.08
N ILE A 97 8.31 -9.47 7.25
CA ILE A 97 8.77 -10.57 8.11
C ILE A 97 8.18 -10.35 9.49
N GLY A 98 7.54 -11.38 10.03
CA GLY A 98 6.80 -11.22 11.27
C GLY A 98 6.48 -12.53 11.97
N VAL A 99 5.75 -12.37 13.06
CA VAL A 99 5.24 -13.48 13.87
C VAL A 99 3.76 -13.22 14.13
N ARG A 100 2.96 -14.27 13.99
CA ARG A 100 1.57 -14.32 14.42
C ARG A 100 1.44 -15.26 15.61
N LEU A 101 0.65 -14.88 16.60
CA LEU A 101 0.30 -15.69 17.75
C LEU A 101 -1.20 -15.93 17.71
N GLU A 102 -1.60 -17.18 17.83
CA GLU A 102 -3.00 -17.59 17.83
C GLU A 102 -3.33 -18.30 19.13
N GLY A 103 -4.52 -18.02 19.67
CA GLY A 103 -5.03 -18.60 20.89
C GLY A 103 -6.53 -18.79 20.82
N HIS A 104 -7.03 -19.68 21.66
CA HIS A 104 -8.46 -19.92 21.83
C HIS A 104 -8.79 -19.93 23.32
N ALA A 105 -9.98 -19.43 23.67
CA ALA A 105 -10.47 -19.56 25.04
C ALA A 105 -10.99 -20.98 25.27
N SER A 106 -10.58 -21.65 26.35
CA SER A 106 -11.00 -23.03 26.65
C SER A 106 -12.49 -23.16 26.96
N GLN A 107 -13.11 -22.09 27.48
CA GLN A 107 -14.50 -22.08 27.93
C GLN A 107 -15.48 -21.45 26.93
N TRP A 108 -14.98 -20.74 25.92
CA TRP A 108 -15.79 -19.96 24.98
C TRP A 108 -15.29 -20.16 23.56
N PRO A 109 -16.15 -20.21 22.53
CA PRO A 109 -15.73 -20.34 21.13
C PRO A 109 -15.13 -19.03 20.59
N VAL A 110 -14.15 -18.47 21.29
CA VAL A 110 -13.47 -17.22 20.99
C VAL A 110 -12.05 -17.54 20.53
N PHE A 111 -11.73 -17.12 19.32
CA PHE A 111 -10.41 -17.19 18.73
C PHE A 111 -9.82 -15.79 18.70
N TYR A 112 -8.56 -15.65 19.08
CA TYR A 112 -7.83 -14.40 18.98
C TYR A 112 -6.50 -14.63 18.27
N SER A 113 -6.11 -13.64 17.47
CA SER A 113 -4.88 -13.68 16.69
C SER A 113 -4.22 -12.32 16.73
N THR A 114 -2.98 -12.27 17.17
CA THR A 114 -2.18 -11.04 17.09
C THR A 114 -0.99 -11.28 16.17
N SER A 115 -0.61 -10.28 15.39
CA SER A 115 0.60 -10.37 14.57
C SER A 115 1.39 -9.08 14.59
N VAL A 116 2.71 -9.23 14.54
CA VAL A 116 3.65 -8.13 14.41
C VAL A 116 4.57 -8.43 13.24
N ALA A 117 4.73 -7.47 12.34
CA ALA A 117 5.56 -7.59 11.16
C ALA A 117 6.42 -6.34 10.96
N PHE A 118 7.69 -6.58 10.68
CA PHE A 118 8.57 -5.56 10.12
C PHE A 118 8.51 -5.66 8.59
N ILE A 119 8.24 -4.53 7.94
CA ILE A 119 8.10 -4.43 6.50
C ILE A 119 9.23 -3.56 5.99
N ALA A 120 10.04 -4.10 5.08
CA ALA A 120 11.09 -3.36 4.39
C ALA A 120 10.88 -3.37 2.87
N ASP A 121 11.03 -2.21 2.23
CA ASP A 121 11.01 -2.07 0.78
C ASP A 121 12.35 -2.56 0.20
N VAL A 122 12.31 -3.67 -0.52
CA VAL A 122 13.44 -4.23 -1.28
C VAL A 122 13.71 -3.39 -2.53
N PHE A 123 12.65 -3.00 -3.24
CA PHE A 123 12.74 -2.14 -4.41
C PHE A 123 11.60 -1.14 -4.42
N ARG A 124 11.90 0.12 -4.78
CA ARG A 124 10.89 1.17 -4.84
C ARG A 124 11.18 2.17 -5.94
N LYS A 125 10.20 2.36 -6.82
CA LYS A 125 10.11 3.40 -7.84
C LYS A 125 9.01 4.37 -7.43
N ASN A 126 9.38 5.56 -6.99
CA ASN A 126 8.42 6.58 -6.57
C ASN A 126 7.74 7.25 -7.79
N PRO A 127 6.48 7.67 -7.63
CA PRO A 127 5.76 8.39 -8.67
C PRO A 127 6.41 9.75 -8.92
N CYS A 128 6.63 10.05 -10.19
CA CYS A 128 7.09 11.33 -10.68
C CYS A 128 6.14 11.77 -11.80
N SER A 129 5.71 13.02 -11.77
CA SER A 129 4.79 13.60 -12.74
C SER A 129 5.30 14.97 -13.18
N ILE A 130 5.15 15.26 -14.46
CA ILE A 130 5.42 16.58 -15.02
C ILE A 130 4.10 17.34 -15.04
N ILE A 131 4.13 18.55 -14.49
CA ILE A 131 3.00 19.48 -14.50
C ILE A 131 3.33 20.60 -15.49
N THR A 132 2.40 20.83 -16.42
CA THR A 132 2.49 21.91 -17.41
C THR A 132 1.33 22.89 -17.18
N ALA A 133 1.63 24.15 -16.89
CA ALA A 133 0.62 25.19 -16.88
C ALA A 133 0.22 25.54 -18.32
N THR A 134 -1.09 25.55 -18.62
CA THR A 134 -1.58 25.93 -19.95
C THR A 134 -1.95 27.41 -20.04
N TYR A 135 -1.53 28.22 -19.08
CA TYR A 135 -1.80 29.65 -18.98
C TYR A 135 -0.48 30.40 -18.84
N ASP A 136 -0.47 31.67 -19.23
CA ASP A 136 0.73 32.51 -19.19
C ASP A 136 1.14 32.81 -17.73
N PRO A 137 2.43 32.65 -17.35
CA PRO A 137 3.53 32.09 -18.14
C PRO A 137 3.43 30.55 -18.20
N PHE A 138 3.58 29.99 -19.39
CA PHE A 138 3.52 28.54 -19.69
C PHE A 138 4.64 27.75 -18.97
N ALA A 139 4.51 27.63 -17.66
CA ALA A 139 5.51 27.06 -16.78
C ALA A 139 5.44 25.53 -16.81
N LEU A 140 6.61 24.90 -16.77
CA LEU A 140 6.78 23.46 -16.70
C LEU A 140 7.58 23.14 -15.44
N TRP A 141 7.08 22.26 -14.60
CA TRP A 141 7.84 21.75 -13.47
C TRP A 141 7.58 20.27 -13.23
N THR A 142 8.52 19.64 -12.54
CA THR A 142 8.37 18.23 -12.14
C THR A 142 7.93 18.19 -10.68
N THR A 143 6.94 17.35 -10.39
CA THR A 143 6.53 17.02 -9.03
C THR A 143 6.80 15.54 -8.78
N SER A 144 7.48 15.25 -7.68
CA SER A 144 7.60 13.89 -7.17
C SER A 144 6.51 13.69 -6.13
N GLY A 145 5.86 12.52 -6.13
CA GLY A 145 4.97 12.16 -5.05
C GLY A 145 5.73 12.06 -3.73
N THR A 146 5.00 12.17 -2.62
CA THR A 146 5.58 12.10 -1.27
C THR A 146 6.38 10.81 -1.09
N ASN A 147 7.68 10.95 -0.78
CA ASN A 147 8.52 9.81 -0.44
C ASN A 147 8.08 9.27 0.93
N LEU A 148 7.42 8.10 0.96
CA LEU A 148 7.15 7.41 2.22
C LEU A 148 8.42 6.70 2.70
N SER A 149 8.47 6.42 4.00
CA SER A 149 9.50 5.58 4.60
C SER A 149 9.57 4.23 3.89
N ARG A 150 10.79 3.70 3.74
CA ARG A 150 11.07 2.37 3.18
C ARG A 150 10.90 1.25 4.20
N GLN A 151 10.58 1.60 5.44
CA GLN A 151 10.43 0.68 6.55
C GLN A 151 9.17 1.03 7.32
N ALA A 152 8.43 0.01 7.70
CA ALA A 152 7.23 0.13 8.51
C ALA A 152 7.15 -1.01 9.53
N LEU A 153 6.52 -0.73 10.66
CA LEU A 153 6.11 -1.73 11.63
C LEU A 153 4.58 -1.86 11.53
N SER A 154 4.09 -3.07 11.31
CA SER A 154 2.67 -3.40 11.30
C SER A 154 2.34 -4.25 12.50
N ALA A 155 1.33 -3.85 13.27
CA ALA A 155 0.77 -4.64 14.35
C ALA A 155 -0.74 -4.83 14.09
N GLN A 156 -1.22 -6.06 14.23
CA GLN A 156 -2.63 -6.44 14.07
C GLN A 156 -3.06 -7.24 15.31
N VAL A 157 -4.27 -6.98 15.80
CA VAL A 157 -4.87 -7.58 17.00
C VAL A 157 -6.29 -8.01 16.68
#